data_AF-A0A920TEM9-F1
#
_entry.id   AF-A0A920TEM9-F1
#
_cell.length_a   1.000
_cell.length_b   1.000
_cell.length_c   1.000
_cell.angle_alpha   90.00
_cell.angle_beta   90.00
_cell.angle_gamma   90.00
#
_symmetry.space_group_name_H-M   'P 1'
#
loop_
_entity.id
_entity.type
_entity.pdbx_description
1 polymer ?
#
loop_
_entity_poly.entity_id
_entity_poly.type
_entity_poly.pdbx_seq_one_letter_code
_entity_poly.pdbx_strand_id
1 'polypeptide(L)'
;MDGGHEVNQVFFQDVKVPVANLGGEENKGWTYAKFLLKHERAGIAAIGSQKRQLRRLKEIAKAEQTNGKPLIEEVRFREKYLGQR
;
A
#
# COMPACT_ATOMS: atom_id res chain seq x y z
N MET A 1 18.25 -3.09 6.89
CA MET A 1 17.82 -4.31 6.18
C MET A 1 17.75 -5.39 7.23
N ASP A 2 16.53 -5.84 7.56
CA ASP A 2 16.17 -6.47 8.85
C ASP A 2 16.59 -7.95 8.99
N GLY A 3 17.62 -8.39 8.25
CA GLY A 3 18.24 -9.72 8.42
C GLY A 3 17.34 -10.94 8.15
N GLY A 4 16.12 -10.74 7.64
CA GLY A 4 15.13 -11.80 7.41
C GLY A 4 15.24 -12.49 6.04
N HIS A 5 14.95 -13.79 6.01
CA HIS A 5 14.73 -14.58 4.79
C HIS A 5 13.26 -14.45 4.36
N GLU A 6 12.95 -13.47 3.51
CA GLU A 6 11.56 -13.16 3.09
C GLU A 6 11.23 -13.67 1.68
N VAL A 7 12.25 -14.03 0.89
CA VAL A 7 12.10 -14.47 -0.50
C VAL A 7 12.89 -15.76 -0.73
N ASN A 8 12.34 -16.66 -1.55
CA ASN A 8 12.97 -17.92 -1.93
C ASN A 8 12.75 -18.17 -3.43
N GLN A 9 13.65 -18.95 -4.03
CA GLN A 9 13.45 -19.53 -5.35
C GLN A 9 13.11 -21.01 -5.20
N VAL A 10 12.06 -21.46 -5.89
CA VAL A 10 11.57 -22.85 -5.80
C VAL A 10 11.62 -23.47 -7.19
N PHE A 11 12.19 -24.67 -7.29
CA PHE A 11 12.31 -25.43 -8.53
C PHE A 11 11.44 -26.69 -8.46
N PHE A 12 10.77 -27.02 -9.57
CA PHE A 12 10.01 -28.25 -9.72
C PHE A 12 10.68 -29.12 -10.78
N GLN A 13 11.15 -30.30 -10.39
CA GLN A 13 11.69 -31.32 -11.30
C GLN A 13 10.99 -32.64 -11.04
N ASP A 14 10.35 -33.20 -12.07
CA ASP A 14 9.62 -34.48 -12.04
C ASP A 14 8.59 -34.62 -10.90
N VAL A 15 8.02 -33.49 -10.45
CA VAL A 15 7.05 -33.45 -9.36
C VAL A 15 5.70 -33.97 -9.85
N LYS A 16 5.17 -35.00 -9.17
CA LYS A 16 3.83 -35.54 -9.41
C LYS A 16 2.84 -34.92 -8.42
N VAL A 17 1.78 -34.30 -8.93
CA VAL A 17 0.73 -33.67 -8.12
C VAL A 17 -0.58 -34.42 -8.31
N PRO A 18 -1.26 -34.88 -7.25
CA PRO A 18 -2.58 -35.49 -7.36
C PRO A 18 -3.60 -34.52 -7.98
N VAL A 19 -4.50 -35.03 -8.85
CA VAL A 19 -5.53 -34.20 -9.49
C VAL A 19 -6.47 -33.53 -8.49
N ALA A 20 -6.68 -34.14 -7.32
CA ALA A 20 -7.45 -33.56 -6.22
C ALA A 20 -6.86 -32.25 -5.66
N ASN A 21 -5.58 -31.97 -5.93
CA ASN A 21 -4.92 -30.72 -5.54
C ASN A 21 -5.05 -29.62 -6.62
N LEU A 22 -5.76 -29.87 -7.72
CA LEU A 22 -6.09 -28.82 -8.68
C LEU A 22 -6.99 -27.78 -8.01
N GLY A 23 -6.45 -26.57 -7.83
CA GLY A 23 -7.21 -25.45 -7.29
C GLY A 23 -8.17 -24.87 -8.34
N GLY A 24 -9.47 -25.00 -8.10
CA GLY A 24 -10.50 -24.50 -9.01
C GLY A 24 -10.60 -25.33 -10.29
N GLU A 25 -10.86 -24.69 -11.42
CA GLU A 25 -11.06 -25.35 -12.70
C GLU A 25 -9.78 -25.41 -13.56
N GLU A 26 -9.62 -26.49 -14.32
CA GLU A 26 -8.53 -26.64 -15.29
C GLU A 26 -8.54 -25.48 -16.29
N ASN A 27 -7.34 -24.99 -16.65
CA ASN A 27 -7.15 -23.86 -17.57
C ASN A 27 -7.68 -22.49 -17.08
N LYS A 28 -8.13 -22.35 -15.82
CA LYS A 28 -8.60 -21.07 -15.26
C LYS A 28 -7.60 -20.34 -14.36
N GLY A 29 -6.39 -20.85 -14.19
CA GLY A 29 -5.37 -20.27 -13.29
C GLY A 29 -5.10 -18.78 -13.49
N TRP A 30 -5.04 -18.29 -14.73
CA TRP A 30 -4.83 -16.87 -15.02
C TRP A 30 -6.00 -15.97 -14.57
N THR A 31 -7.23 -16.47 -14.67
CA THR A 31 -8.42 -15.73 -14.22
C THR A 31 -8.38 -15.53 -12.71
N TYR A 32 -8.07 -16.60 -11.96
CA TYR A 32 -7.94 -16.53 -10.50
C TYR A 32 -6.76 -15.65 -10.08
N ALA A 33 -5.61 -15.78 -10.74
CA ALA A 33 -4.42 -14.95 -10.44
C ALA A 33 -4.71 -13.44 -10.60
N LYS A 34 -5.36 -13.04 -11.70
CA LYS A 34 -5.74 -11.64 -11.93
C LYS A 34 -6.71 -11.11 -10.87
N PHE A 35 -7.67 -11.94 -10.46
CA PHE A 35 -8.60 -11.57 -9.40
C PHE A 35 -7.85 -11.31 -8.09
N LEU A 36 -7.01 -12.25 -7.64
CA LEU A 36 -6.22 -12.11 -6.41
C LEU A 36 -5.29 -10.89 -6.46
N LEU A 37 -4.56 -10.69 -7.57
CA LEU A 37 -3.70 -9.52 -7.75
C LEU A 37 -4.44 -8.18 -7.63
N LYS A 38 -5.68 -8.09 -8.11
CA LYS A 38 -6.49 -6.88 -7.96
C LYS A 38 -6.81 -6.60 -6.49
N HIS A 39 -7.12 -7.64 -5.72
CA HIS A 39 -7.43 -7.52 -4.30
C HIS A 39 -6.20 -7.10 -3.47
N GLU A 40 -5.03 -7.68 -3.74
CA GLU A 40 -3.79 -7.32 -3.05
C GLU A 40 -3.35 -5.88 -3.35
N ARG A 41 -3.47 -5.42 -4.62
CA ARG A 41 -3.09 -4.06 -5.03
C ARG A 41 -3.86 -2.96 -4.30
N ALA A 42 -5.13 -3.21 -3.95
CA ALA A 42 -5.92 -2.27 -3.16
C ALA A 42 -5.33 -2.09 -1.74
N GLY A 43 -4.76 -3.15 -1.16
CA GLY A 43 -4.07 -3.10 0.12
C GLY A 43 -2.73 -2.35 0.06
N ILE A 44 -1.93 -2.62 -0.97
CA ILE A 44 -0.57 -2.04 -1.13
C ILE A 44 -0.60 -0.51 -1.23
N ALA A 45 -1.58 0.05 -1.94
CA ALA A 45 -1.65 1.51 -2.11
C ALA A 45 -1.85 2.28 -0.79
N ALA A 46 -2.26 1.61 0.30
CA ALA A 46 -2.37 2.16 1.66
C ALA A 46 -3.11 3.52 1.75
N ILE A 47 -4.02 3.79 0.82
CA ILE A 47 -4.65 5.11 0.62
C ILE A 47 -5.37 5.57 1.89
N GLY A 48 -6.00 4.64 2.62
CA GLY A 48 -6.65 4.94 3.90
C GLY A 48 -5.67 5.45 4.96
N SER A 49 -4.50 4.82 5.08
CA SER A 49 -3.42 5.24 5.99
C SER A 49 -2.88 6.61 5.59
N GLN A 50 -2.59 6.82 4.30
CA GLN A 50 -2.12 8.10 3.78
C GLN A 50 -3.12 9.23 4.05
N LYS A 51 -4.42 9.01 3.81
CA LYS A 51 -5.48 9.98 4.14
C LYS A 51 -5.56 10.27 5.64
N ARG A 52 -5.37 9.26 6.50
CA ARG A 52 -5.33 9.42 7.96
C ARG A 52 -4.13 10.27 8.39
N GLN A 53 -2.95 10.00 7.83
CA GLN A 53 -1.73 10.77 8.10
C GLN A 53 -1.87 12.23 7.65
N LEU A 54 -2.42 12.48 6.45
CA LEU A 54 -2.65 13.84 5.97
C LEU A 54 -3.65 14.61 6.86
N ARG A 55 -4.71 13.95 7.33
CA ARG A 55 -5.64 14.57 8.30
C ARG A 55 -4.93 14.91 9.61
N ARG A 56 -4.12 14.00 10.14
CA ARG A 56 -3.33 14.25 11.37
C ARG A 56 -2.35 15.40 11.18
N LEU A 57 -1.69 15.49 10.03
CA LEU A 57 -0.79 16.60 9.70
C LEU A 57 -1.53 17.94 9.73
N LYS A 58 -2.74 18.00 9.16
CA LYS A 58 -3.59 19.21 9.18
C LYS A 58 -4.03 19.59 10.59
N GLU A 59 -4.35 18.62 11.45
CA GLU A 59 -4.71 18.86 12.85
C GLU A 59 -3.55 19.49 13.62
N ILE A 60 -2.35 18.90 13.51
CA ILE A 60 -1.13 19.41 14.15
C ILE A 60 -0.82 20.82 13.64
N ALA A 61 -0.84 21.04 12.33
CA ALA A 61 -0.53 22.34 11.74
C ALA A 61 -1.53 23.46 12.12
N LYS A 62 -2.75 23.12 12.53
CA LYS A 62 -3.71 24.08 13.08
C LYS A 62 -3.39 24.46 14.53
N ALA A 63 -2.84 23.52 15.30
CA ALA A 63 -2.53 23.72 16.71
C ALA A 63 -1.17 24.40 16.93
N GLU A 64 -0.19 24.08 16.10
CA GLU A 64 1.15 24.66 16.17
C GLU A 64 1.19 26.09 15.67
N GLN A 65 1.90 26.97 16.39
CA GLN A 65 2.09 28.36 15.99
C GLN A 65 3.49 28.63 15.44
N THR A 66 3.54 29.46 14.40
CA THR A 66 4.76 30.03 13.84
C THR A 66 4.53 31.51 13.56
N ASN A 67 5.44 32.39 13.99
CA ASN A 67 5.31 33.84 13.82
C ASN A 67 3.95 34.41 14.29
N GLY A 68 3.40 33.85 15.39
CA GLY A 68 2.11 34.29 15.96
C GLY A 68 0.86 33.86 15.18
N LYS A 69 0.99 32.97 14.19
CA LYS A 69 -0.14 32.41 13.43
C LYS A 69 -0.05 30.88 13.37
N PRO A 70 -1.17 30.17 13.15
CA PRO A 70 -1.14 28.73 12.92
C PRO A 70 -0.22 28.34 11.75
N LEU A 71 0.56 27.27 11.91
CA LEU A 71 1.49 26.77 10.88
C LEU A 71 0.79 26.46 9.54
N ILE A 72 -0.49 26.05 9.58
CA ILE A 72 -1.31 25.78 8.40
C ILE A 72 -1.56 27.03 7.52
N GLU A 73 -1.34 28.24 8.04
CA GLU A 73 -1.45 29.50 7.31
C GLU A 73 -0.15 29.89 6.60
N GLU A 74 0.98 29.26 6.94
CA GLU A 74 2.27 29.58 6.35
C GLU A 74 2.34 29.10 4.89
N VAL A 75 2.76 29.99 3.98
CA VAL A 75 2.69 29.76 2.54
C VAL A 75 3.56 28.57 2.12
N ARG A 76 4.80 28.48 2.61
CA ARG A 76 5.71 27.38 2.24
C ARG A 76 5.19 26.03 2.73
N PHE A 77 4.58 25.98 3.92
CA PHE A 77 3.96 24.78 4.47
C PHE A 77 2.80 24.30 3.59
N ARG A 78 1.93 25.22 3.17
CA ARG A 78 0.79 24.89 2.30
C ARG A 78 1.26 24.38 0.94
N GLU A 79 2.22 25.05 0.32
CA GLU A 79 2.79 24.66 -0.98
C GLU A 79 3.42 23.27 -0.92
N LYS A 80 4.21 23.00 0.12
CA LYS A 80 4.95 21.75 0.24
C LYS A 80 4.08 20.53 0.59
N TYR A 81 3.05 20.70 1.42
CA TYR A 81 2.34 19.57 2.02
C TYR A 81 0.84 19.49 1.72
N LEU A 82 0.22 20.59 1.28
CA LEU A 82 -1.22 20.60 0.99
C LEU A 82 -1.52 20.58 -0.51
N GLY A 83 -0.55 20.96 -1.34
CA GLY A 83 -0.70 21.04 -2.81
C GLY A 83 -1.68 22.14 -3.21
N GLN A 84 -1.28 23.01 -4.12
CA GLN A 84 -2.23 23.87 -4.80
C GLN A 84 -2.90 23.04 -5.90
N ARG A 85 -4.23 23.01 -5.91
CA ARG A 85 -4.97 22.67 -7.14
C ARG A 85 -4.82 23.79 -8.13
#